data_AF-A0A399NRY5-F1
#
_entry.id   AF-A0A399NRY5-F1
#
_cell.length_a   1.000
_cell.length_b   1.000
_cell.length_c   1.000
_cell.angle_alpha   90.00
_cell.angle_beta   90.00
_cell.angle_gamma   90.00
#
_symmetry.space_group_name_H-M   'P 1'
#
loop_
_entity.id
_entity.type
_entity.pdbx_description
1 polymer ?
#
loop_
_entity_poly.entity_id
_entity_poly.type
_entity_poly.pdbx_seq_one_letter_code
_entity_poly.pdbx_strand_id
1 'polypeptide(L)'
;PGRVARARQQLAAWPDAGDRERISFVRGGFEVPLPGGERATVIRAFNVLRQYDEADVPAAWARMAARLVPGGSVVEGTCDEIGRVASWVDVREDGPRSLTISLRLAGLELPSIVAERLPKALIHRNVRGERVHEVLALIDRSW
;
A
#
# COMPACT_ATOMS: atom_id res chain seq x y z
N PRO A 1 8.94 -10.22 16.94
CA PRO A 1 10.15 -9.78 17.68
C PRO A 1 11.45 -9.91 16.86
N GLY A 2 11.73 -11.09 16.29
CA GLY A 2 13.00 -11.35 15.57
C GLY A 2 13.26 -10.48 14.34
N ARG A 3 12.24 -10.18 13.53
CA ARG A 3 12.41 -9.34 12.32
C ARG A 3 12.88 -7.92 12.63
N VAL A 4 12.31 -7.28 13.65
CA VAL A 4 12.70 -5.92 14.07
C VAL A 4 14.12 -5.91 14.63
N ALA A 5 14.48 -6.90 15.45
CA ALA A 5 15.85 -7.01 15.98
C ALA A 5 16.88 -7.18 14.85
N ARG A 6 16.60 -8.06 13.89
CA ARG A 6 17.43 -8.25 12.69
C ARG A 6 17.56 -6.97 11.87
N ALA A 7 16.46 -6.26 11.62
CA ALA A 7 16.47 -5.01 10.87
C ALA A 7 17.31 -3.93 11.56
N ARG A 8 17.22 -3.81 12.90
CA ARG A 8 18.08 -2.91 13.68
C ARG A 8 19.57 -3.28 13.59
N GLN A 9 19.89 -4.57 13.64
CA GLN A 9 21.27 -5.04 13.46
C GLN A 9 21.80 -4.71 12.06
N GLN A 10 20.99 -4.92 11.02
CA GLN A 10 21.35 -4.59 9.65
C GLN A 10 21.54 -3.08 9.47
N LEU A 11 20.67 -2.26 10.06
CA LEU A 11 20.81 -0.81 10.03
C LEU A 11 22.07 -0.34 10.75
N ALA A 12 22.41 -0.93 11.90
CA ALA A 12 23.63 -0.56 12.63
C ALA A 12 24.90 -0.79 11.80
N ALA A 13 24.90 -1.83 10.96
CA ALA A 13 25.98 -2.16 10.03
C ALA A 13 25.89 -1.44 8.67
N TRP A 14 24.87 -0.60 8.45
CA TRP A 14 24.70 0.14 7.19
C TRP A 14 25.81 1.20 7.06
N PRO A 15 26.44 1.32 5.88
CA PRO A 15 27.63 2.17 5.71
C PRO A 15 27.32 3.67 5.81
N ASP A 16 26.14 4.11 5.39
CA ASP A 16 25.76 5.52 5.41
C ASP A 16 25.26 5.94 6.81
N ALA A 17 25.90 6.95 7.40
CA ALA A 17 25.52 7.46 8.72
C ALA A 17 24.22 8.26 8.70
N GLY A 18 23.95 9.01 7.63
CA GLY A 18 22.72 9.81 7.50
C GLY A 18 21.47 8.95 7.40
N ASP A 19 21.55 7.83 6.69
CA ASP A 19 20.47 6.83 6.62
C ASP A 19 20.18 6.24 8.00
N ARG A 20 21.23 5.92 8.79
CA ARG A 20 21.08 5.37 10.14
C ARG A 20 20.37 6.32 11.10
N GLU A 21 20.50 7.63 10.91
CA GLU A 21 19.81 8.63 11.72
C GLU A 21 18.33 8.83 11.31
N ARG A 22 18.00 8.57 10.04
CA ARG A 22 16.65 8.83 9.48
C ARG A 22 15.75 7.60 9.45
N ILE A 23 16.30 6.41 9.60
CA ILE A 23 15.57 5.14 9.54
C ILE A 23 15.44 4.57 10.95
N SER A 24 14.23 4.16 11.32
CA SER A 24 14.00 3.42 12.56
C SER A 24 13.10 2.21 12.29
N PHE A 25 13.35 1.14 13.05
CA PHE A 25 12.52 -0.07 13.01
C PHE A 25 11.80 -0.22 14.34
N VAL A 26 10.48 -0.22 14.30
CA VAL A 26 9.62 -0.39 15.46
C VAL A 26 8.67 -1.56 15.22
N ARG A 27 8.34 -2.30 16.29
CA ARG A 27 7.30 -3.32 16.21
C ARG A 27 5.95 -2.61 16.25
N GLY A 28 5.13 -2.83 15.24
CA GLY A 28 3.74 -2.37 15.20
C GLY A 28 2.92 -3.10 14.16
N GLY A 29 1.64 -2.74 14.10
CA GLY A 29 0.67 -3.06 13.06
C GLY A 29 0.00 -1.79 12.54
N PHE A 30 -1.31 -1.83 12.28
CA PHE A 30 -2.09 -0.71 11.77
C PHE A 30 -2.18 0.49 12.73
N GLU A 31 -1.79 0.32 13.99
CA GLU A 31 -1.67 1.40 14.96
C GLU A 31 -0.46 2.30 14.76
N VAL A 32 0.48 1.93 13.88
CA VAL A 32 1.65 2.72 13.44
C VAL A 32 2.29 3.50 14.61
N PRO A 33 2.97 2.81 15.55
CA PRO A 33 3.48 3.42 16.78
C PRO A 33 4.75 4.21 16.49
N LEU A 34 4.61 5.48 16.10
CA LEU A 34 5.74 6.39 15.95
C LEU A 34 6.28 6.86 17.32
N PRO A 35 7.59 7.11 17.45
CA PRO A 35 8.20 7.68 18.65
C PRO A 35 7.50 8.98 19.09
N GLY A 36 7.46 9.23 20.40
CA GLY A 36 6.91 10.48 20.95
C GLY A 36 5.41 10.72 20.70
N GLY A 37 4.68 9.76 20.12
CA GLY A 37 3.30 9.96 19.71
C GLY A 37 3.14 10.79 18.43
N GLU A 38 4.20 10.91 17.64
CA GLU A 38 4.18 11.62 16.36
C GLU A 38 3.12 11.07 15.40
N ARG A 39 2.68 11.93 14.48
CA ARG A 39 1.74 11.58 13.41
C ARG A 39 2.48 11.55 12.07
N ALA A 40 2.12 10.60 11.22
CA ALA A 40 2.77 10.38 9.92
C ALA A 40 2.27 11.36 8.86
N THR A 41 3.15 11.85 7.99
CA THR A 41 2.73 12.53 6.75
C THR A 41 2.21 11.53 5.72
N VAL A 42 2.92 10.40 5.59
CA VAL A 42 2.55 9.31 4.67
C VAL A 42 2.75 7.99 5.38
N ILE A 43 1.78 7.08 5.23
CA ILE A 43 1.90 5.68 5.62
C ILE A 43 1.83 4.86 4.34
N ARG A 44 2.86 4.06 4.05
CA ARG A 44 2.89 3.17 2.89
C ARG A 44 2.68 1.72 3.34
N ALA A 45 1.63 1.08 2.88
CA ALA A 45 1.27 -0.30 3.23
C ALA A 45 1.04 -1.14 1.97
N PHE A 46 2.12 -1.75 1.45
CA PHE A 46 2.05 -2.59 0.25
C PHE A 46 2.07 -4.07 0.58
N ASN A 47 1.19 -4.84 -0.05
CA ASN A 47 1.04 -6.29 0.13
C ASN A 47 0.67 -6.69 1.57
N VAL A 48 0.14 -5.76 2.37
CA VAL A 48 -0.18 -5.98 3.79
C VAL A 48 -1.60 -6.51 3.99
N LEU A 49 -2.58 -6.04 3.22
CA LEU A 49 -4.00 -6.39 3.44
C LEU A 49 -4.46 -7.63 2.65
N ARG A 50 -3.60 -8.22 1.82
CA ARG A 50 -4.01 -9.31 0.90
C ARG A 50 -4.57 -10.53 1.62
N GLN A 51 -4.05 -10.83 2.81
CA GLN A 51 -4.44 -11.96 3.64
C GLN A 51 -5.64 -11.69 4.57
N TYR A 52 -6.14 -10.45 4.61
CA TYR A 52 -7.30 -10.09 5.42
C TYR A 52 -8.59 -10.33 4.65
N ASP A 53 -9.71 -10.36 5.37
CA ASP A 53 -11.03 -10.34 4.76
C ASP A 53 -11.36 -8.94 4.22
N GLU A 54 -12.16 -8.89 3.17
CA GLU A 54 -12.53 -7.62 2.52
C GLU A 54 -13.26 -6.67 3.49
N ALA A 55 -14.08 -7.24 4.38
CA ALA A 55 -14.81 -6.49 5.40
C ALA A 55 -13.90 -5.84 6.47
N ASP A 56 -12.67 -6.32 6.64
CA ASP A 56 -11.71 -5.78 7.61
C ASP A 56 -10.95 -4.56 7.09
N VAL A 57 -10.92 -4.37 5.76
CA VAL A 57 -10.15 -3.30 5.11
C VAL A 57 -10.52 -1.91 5.63
N PRO A 58 -11.81 -1.52 5.73
CA PRO A 58 -12.18 -0.20 6.25
C PRO A 58 -11.68 0.07 7.68
N ALA A 59 -11.71 -0.95 8.55
CA ALA A 59 -11.24 -0.80 9.92
C ALA A 59 -9.71 -0.65 9.98
N ALA A 60 -8.97 -1.39 9.15
CA ALA A 60 -7.52 -1.24 9.03
C ALA A 60 -7.13 0.14 8.50
N TRP A 61 -7.82 0.61 7.46
CA TRP A 61 -7.67 1.96 6.91
C TRP A 61 -7.92 3.05 7.96
N ALA A 62 -9.04 2.99 8.69
CA ALA A 62 -9.36 3.96 9.72
C ALA A 62 -8.29 4.02 10.82
N ARG A 63 -7.78 2.86 11.26
CA ARG A 63 -6.69 2.78 12.26
C ARG A 63 -5.42 3.46 11.80
N MET A 64 -5.01 3.22 10.54
CA MET A 64 -3.83 3.87 9.98
C MET A 64 -4.07 5.37 9.76
N ALA A 65 -5.21 5.76 9.19
CA ALA A 65 -5.55 7.14 8.87
C ALA A 65 -5.64 8.03 10.11
N ALA A 66 -6.08 7.51 11.26
CA ALA A 66 -6.07 8.24 12.54
C ALA A 66 -4.68 8.72 12.96
N ARG A 67 -3.61 8.09 12.45
CA ARG A 67 -2.21 8.40 12.75
C ARG A 67 -1.60 9.41 11.79
N LEU A 68 -2.33 9.89 10.79
CA LEU A 68 -1.84 10.86 9.82
C LEU A 68 -1.91 12.29 10.34
N VAL A 69 -0.94 13.15 10.06
CA VAL A 69 -1.14 14.61 10.20
C VAL A 69 -2.32 15.09 9.33
N PRO A 70 -2.93 16.27 9.61
CA PRO A 70 -3.93 16.84 8.71
C PRO A 70 -3.40 16.91 7.27
N GLY A 71 -4.16 16.39 6.31
CA GLY A 71 -3.76 16.30 4.90
C GLY A 71 -2.79 15.17 4.54
N GLY A 72 -2.43 14.29 5.48
CA GLY A 72 -1.62 13.11 5.21
C GLY A 72 -2.35 12.04 4.39
N SER A 73 -1.61 10.99 4.03
CA SER A 73 -2.12 9.90 3.17
C SER A 73 -1.66 8.52 3.64
N VAL A 74 -2.58 7.56 3.63
CA VAL A 74 -2.28 6.12 3.62
C VAL A 74 -2.29 5.66 2.18
N VAL A 75 -1.13 5.23 1.69
CA VAL A 75 -0.96 4.58 0.39
C VAL A 75 -1.02 3.07 0.60
N GLU A 76 -2.22 2.51 0.47
CA GLU A 76 -2.46 1.07 0.62
C GLU A 76 -2.56 0.41 -0.75
N GLY A 77 -1.75 -0.62 -0.99
CA GLY A 77 -1.72 -1.23 -2.32
C GLY A 77 -1.14 -2.62 -2.38
N THR A 78 -1.12 -3.15 -3.60
CA THR A 78 -0.55 -4.44 -3.93
C THR A 78 0.40 -4.27 -5.11
N CYS A 79 1.49 -5.02 -5.12
CA CYS A 79 2.40 -5.11 -6.26
C CYS A 79 2.96 -6.53 -6.44
N ASP A 80 3.46 -6.83 -7.63
CA ASP A 80 4.34 -7.98 -7.83
C ASP A 80 5.68 -7.82 -7.08
N GLU A 81 6.47 -8.89 -7.04
CA GLU A 81 7.69 -8.96 -6.22
C GLU A 81 8.69 -7.84 -6.50
N ILE A 82 8.79 -7.45 -7.77
CA ILE A 82 9.74 -6.43 -8.26
C ILE A 82 9.09 -5.06 -8.50
N GLY A 83 7.78 -4.93 -8.28
CA GLY A 83 7.05 -3.67 -8.40
C GLY A 83 6.78 -3.17 -9.83
N ARG A 84 6.77 -4.05 -10.83
CA ARG A 84 6.41 -3.72 -12.23
C ARG A 84 4.91 -3.63 -12.46
N VAL A 85 4.12 -4.32 -11.67
CA VAL A 85 2.65 -4.27 -11.70
C VAL A 85 2.19 -3.89 -10.32
N ALA A 86 1.68 -2.67 -10.17
CA ALA A 86 1.24 -2.14 -8.89
C ALA A 86 -0.09 -1.39 -9.03
N SER A 87 -0.92 -1.48 -8.00
CA SER A 87 -2.02 -0.54 -7.81
C SER A 87 -2.24 -0.25 -6.33
N TRP A 88 -2.71 0.95 -6.04
CA TRP A 88 -2.94 1.40 -4.68
C TRP A 88 -4.08 2.40 -4.57
N VAL A 89 -4.66 2.47 -3.39
CA VAL A 89 -5.65 3.47 -3.01
C VAL A 89 -4.98 4.53 -2.13
N ASP A 90 -5.21 5.80 -2.46
CA ASP A 90 -4.96 6.92 -1.53
C ASP A 90 -6.12 6.96 -0.54
N VAL A 91 -5.85 6.70 0.74
CA VAL A 91 -6.82 6.77 1.83
C VAL A 91 -6.45 7.92 2.75
N ARG A 92 -7.44 8.77 3.02
CA ARG A 92 -7.33 9.91 3.93
C ARG A 92 -8.24 9.71 5.13
N GLU A 93 -8.23 10.66 6.06
CA GLU A 93 -9.04 10.62 7.29
C GLU A 93 -10.53 10.42 7.02
N ASP A 94 -11.05 10.94 5.91
CA ASP A 94 -12.45 10.81 5.50
C ASP A 94 -12.70 9.69 4.46
N GLY A 95 -11.69 8.84 4.19
CA GLY A 95 -11.83 7.64 3.37
C GLY A 95 -11.00 7.64 2.08
N PRO A 96 -11.27 6.67 1.17
CA PRO A 96 -10.52 6.48 -0.07
C PRO A 96 -10.80 7.60 -1.09
N ARG A 97 -9.75 8.04 -1.79
CA ARG A 97 -9.80 9.19 -2.72
C ARG A 97 -9.54 8.84 -4.16
N SER A 98 -8.55 8.00 -4.40
CA SER A 98 -8.17 7.61 -5.76
C SER A 98 -7.68 6.18 -5.77
N LEU A 99 -7.83 5.53 -6.92
CA LEU A 99 -7.11 4.31 -7.29
C LEU A 99 -6.04 4.71 -8.30
N THR A 100 -4.80 4.34 -8.03
CA THR A 100 -3.69 4.51 -8.99
C THR A 100 -3.26 3.15 -9.52
N ILE A 101 -3.02 3.08 -10.82
CA ILE A 101 -2.47 1.93 -11.54
C ILE A 101 -1.09 2.34 -12.05
N SER A 102 -0.07 1.55 -11.74
CA SER A 102 1.32 1.78 -12.19
C SER A 102 1.87 0.51 -12.82
N LEU A 103 2.24 0.62 -14.09
CA LEU A 103 2.65 -0.50 -14.93
C LEU A 103 3.95 -0.18 -15.64
N ARG A 104 4.91 -1.11 -15.58
CA ARG A 104 6.05 -1.08 -16.50
C ARG A 104 5.57 -1.47 -17.89
N LEU A 105 5.62 -0.52 -18.83
CA LEU A 105 5.13 -0.72 -20.20
C LEU A 105 6.00 -1.69 -21.02
N ALA A 106 7.30 -1.74 -20.75
CA ALA A 106 8.21 -2.63 -21.46
C ALA A 106 7.89 -4.11 -21.13
N GLY A 107 7.37 -4.83 -22.13
CA GLY A 107 6.91 -6.22 -22.00
C GLY A 107 5.49 -6.36 -21.44
N LEU A 108 4.69 -5.30 -21.43
CA LEU A 108 3.28 -5.35 -21.05
C LEU A 108 2.44 -5.86 -22.22
N GLU A 109 1.73 -6.99 -22.02
CA GLU A 109 0.78 -7.51 -23.02
C GLU A 109 -0.54 -6.74 -22.97
N LEU A 110 -1.20 -6.73 -21.81
CA LEU A 110 -2.43 -5.99 -21.55
C LEU A 110 -2.39 -5.31 -20.19
N PRO A 111 -2.86 -4.05 -20.07
CA PRO A 111 -2.91 -3.33 -18.79
C PRO A 111 -3.73 -4.04 -17.69
N SER A 112 -4.77 -4.79 -18.05
CA SER A 112 -5.62 -5.53 -17.10
C SER A 112 -4.90 -6.60 -16.29
N ILE A 113 -3.63 -6.90 -16.58
CA ILE A 113 -2.77 -7.72 -15.69
C ILE A 113 -2.75 -7.18 -14.25
N VAL A 114 -2.99 -5.88 -14.06
CA VAL A 114 -3.13 -5.26 -12.74
C VAL A 114 -4.28 -5.83 -11.91
N ALA A 115 -5.26 -6.50 -12.53
CA ALA A 115 -6.35 -7.20 -11.84
C ALA A 115 -5.84 -8.10 -10.70
N GLU A 116 -4.74 -8.82 -10.92
CA GLU A 116 -4.15 -9.71 -9.91
C GLU A 116 -3.47 -8.96 -8.75
N ARG A 117 -3.25 -7.67 -8.93
CA ARG A 117 -2.58 -6.76 -8.00
C ARG A 117 -3.49 -5.61 -7.59
N LEU A 118 -4.81 -5.78 -7.68
CA LEU A 118 -5.77 -4.88 -7.08
C LEU A 118 -5.66 -4.92 -5.54
N PRO A 119 -5.92 -3.80 -4.85
CA PRO A 119 -6.01 -3.78 -3.39
C PRO A 119 -7.16 -4.69 -2.92
N LYS A 120 -7.09 -5.15 -1.67
CA LYS A 120 -8.05 -6.13 -1.14
C LYS A 120 -9.50 -5.63 -1.25
N ALA A 121 -9.74 -4.33 -1.12
CA ALA A 121 -11.05 -3.70 -1.27
C ALA A 121 -11.67 -3.79 -2.69
N LEU A 122 -10.89 -4.19 -3.70
CA LEU A 122 -11.32 -4.20 -5.10
C LEU A 122 -11.13 -5.54 -5.80
N ILE A 123 -10.20 -6.38 -5.33
CA ILE A 123 -9.78 -7.57 -6.08
C ILE A 123 -10.92 -8.58 -6.33
N HIS A 124 -11.78 -8.83 -5.33
CA HIS A 124 -12.94 -9.72 -5.52
C HIS A 124 -14.10 -9.05 -6.25
N ARG A 125 -14.07 -7.72 -6.36
CA ARG A 125 -15.06 -6.93 -7.10
C ARG A 125 -14.70 -6.82 -8.58
N ASN A 126 -13.59 -7.39 -9.03
CA ASN A 126 -13.25 -7.43 -10.46
C ASN A 126 -14.07 -8.48 -11.21
N VAL A 127 -15.39 -8.28 -11.26
CA VAL A 127 -16.38 -9.13 -11.92
C VAL A 127 -17.32 -8.28 -12.78
N ARG A 128 -18.00 -8.88 -13.76
CA ARG A 128 -18.89 -8.16 -14.67
C ARG A 128 -19.98 -7.39 -13.90
N GLY A 129 -20.17 -6.11 -14.25
CA GLY A 129 -21.14 -5.20 -13.63
C GLY A 129 -20.56 -4.35 -12.49
N GLU A 130 -19.34 -4.62 -12.06
CA GLU A 130 -18.61 -3.77 -11.11
C GLU A 130 -17.74 -2.73 -11.84
N ARG A 131 -17.66 -1.53 -11.28
CA ARG A 131 -16.98 -0.39 -11.92
C ARG A 131 -15.49 -0.65 -12.16
N VAL A 132 -14.82 -1.35 -11.26
CA VAL A 132 -13.39 -1.67 -11.42
C VAL A 132 -13.17 -2.60 -12.61
N HIS A 133 -14.05 -3.56 -12.83
CA HIS A 133 -14.00 -4.45 -13.98
C HIS A 133 -14.22 -3.70 -15.29
N GLU A 134 -15.20 -2.78 -15.31
CA GLU A 134 -15.47 -1.93 -16.47
C GLU A 134 -14.29 -1.03 -16.83
N VAL A 135 -13.64 -0.43 -15.82
CA VAL A 135 -12.43 0.39 -16.00
C VAL A 135 -11.30 -0.45 -16.60
N LEU A 136 -11.00 -1.62 -16.05
CA LEU A 136 -9.92 -2.46 -16.58
C LEU A 136 -10.21 -2.92 -18.02
N ALA A 137 -11.45 -3.30 -18.33
CA ALA A 137 -11.84 -3.66 -19.68
C ALA A 137 -11.75 -2.47 -20.65
N LEU A 138 -12.02 -1.25 -20.18
CA LEU A 138 -11.89 -0.03 -21.00
C LEU A 138 -10.43 0.31 -21.27
N ILE A 139 -9.56 0.17 -20.28
CA ILE A 139 -8.12 0.40 -20.45
C ILE A 139 -7.57 -0.58 -21.49
N ASP A 140 -7.91 -1.87 -21.41
CA ASP A 140 -7.50 -2.86 -22.43
C ASP A 140 -7.99 -2.53 -23.83
N ARG A 141 -9.23 -2.07 -23.99
CA ARG A 141 -9.77 -1.66 -25.32
C ARG A 141 -9.07 -0.42 -25.89
N SER A 142 -8.46 0.39 -25.03
CA SER A 142 -7.81 1.64 -25.41
C SER A 142 -6.29 1.49 -25.56
N TRP A 143 -5.77 0.28 -25.34
CA TRP A 143 -4.37 -0.10 -25.47
C TRP A 143 -4.08 -0.59 -26.90
#